data_AF-A0A7Y0TPR8-F1
#
_entry.id   AF-A0A7Y0TPR8-F1
#
_cell.length_a   1.000
_cell.length_b   1.000
_cell.length_c   1.000
_cell.angle_alpha   90.00
_cell.angle_beta   90.00
_cell.angle_gamma   90.00
#
_symmetry.space_group_name_H-M   'P 1'
#
loop_
_entity.id
_entity.type
_entity.pdbx_description
1 polymer ?
#
loop_
_entity_poly.entity_id
_entity_poly.type
_entity_poly.pdbx_seq_one_letter_code
_entity_poly.pdbx_strand_id
1 'polypeptide(L)' 'MASNRPYRPSWGLQAALEEIEKYRAQLYDPEVVDALLRLFREKGYQLPV' A
#
# COMPACT_ATOMS: atom_id res chain seq x y z
N MET A 1 -6.35 -10.08 -4.89
CA MET A 1 -6.82 -10.18 -6.30
C MET A 1 -5.62 -9.97 -7.20
N ALA A 2 -5.16 -11.06 -7.84
CA ALA A 2 -3.97 -11.13 -8.68
C ALA A 2 -4.39 -11.22 -10.16
N SER A 3 -4.68 -10.07 -10.80
CA SER A 3 -4.87 -9.98 -12.25
C SER A 3 -4.73 -8.54 -12.70
N ASN A 4 -3.72 -8.29 -13.55
CA ASN A 4 -3.47 -7.02 -14.22
C ASN A 4 -4.66 -6.69 -15.12
N ARG A 5 -5.40 -5.61 -14.81
CA ARG A 5 -6.48 -5.12 -15.67
C ARG A 5 -5.92 -3.96 -16.49
N PRO A 6 -5.78 -4.10 -17.83
CA PRO A 6 -5.44 -2.98 -18.68
C PRO A 6 -6.51 -1.90 -18.48
N TYR A 7 -6.12 -0.62 -18.45
CA TYR A 7 -6.95 0.58 -18.22
C TYR A 7 -7.16 1.09 -16.80
N ARG A 8 -6.72 0.36 -15.76
CA ARG A 8 -6.48 0.99 -14.46
C ARG A 8 -4.98 0.92 -14.21
N PRO A 9 -4.18 1.92 -14.63
CA PRO A 9 -2.82 2.00 -14.12
C PRO A 9 -2.94 1.93 -12.61
N SER A 10 -2.35 0.90 -12.01
CA SER A 10 -2.24 0.84 -10.56
C SER A 10 -1.64 2.18 -10.15
N TRP A 11 -2.39 2.95 -9.35
CA TRP A 11 -1.83 4.11 -8.69
C TRP A 11 -0.52 3.62 -8.10
N GLY A 12 0.60 4.20 -8.55
CA GLY A 12 1.93 3.66 -8.25
C GLY A 12 2.02 3.37 -6.76
N LEU A 13 2.79 2.35 -6.36
CA LEU A 13 2.88 1.91 -4.97
C LEU A 13 2.99 3.08 -3.97
N GLN A 14 3.71 4.15 -4.35
CA GLN A 14 3.77 5.41 -3.62
C GLN A 14 2.41 6.08 -3.39
N ALA A 15 1.62 6.31 -4.44
CA ALA A 15 0.31 6.96 -4.33
C ALA A 15 -0.67 6.14 -3.47
N ALA A 16 -0.60 4.80 -3.54
CA ALA A 16 -1.38 3.94 -2.65
C ALA A 16 -0.91 4.04 -1.18
N LEU A 17 0.40 4.09 -0.94
CA LEU A 17 0.97 4.28 0.39
C LEU A 17 0.62 5.64 0.98
N GLU A 18 0.68 6.71 0.18
CA GLU A 18 0.29 8.06 0.60
C GLU A 18 -1.20 8.13 0.99
N GLU A 19 -2.08 7.49 0.24
CA GLU A 19 -3.51 7.43 0.55
C GLU A 19 -3.77 6.66 1.86
N ILE A 20 -3.11 5.51 2.05
CA ILE A 20 -3.23 4.71 3.27
C ILE A 20 -2.68 5.47 4.49
N GLU A 21 -1.59 6.22 4.33
CA GLU A 21 -1.03 7.07 5.37
C GLU A 21 -1.97 8.24 5.71
N LYS A 22 -2.56 8.88 4.69
CA LYS A 22 -3.48 10.01 4.85
C LYS A 22 -4.79 9.63 5.55
N TYR A 23 -5.31 8.42 5.32
CA TYR A 23 -6.53 7.92 5.96
C TYR A 23 -6.27 6.96 7.13
N ARG A 24 -5.01 6.89 7.60
CA ARG A 24 -4.63 6.14 8.81
C ARG A 24 -5.49 6.59 10.00
N ALA A 25 -5.98 5.63 10.77
CA ALA A 25 -6.87 5.84 11.93
C ALA A 25 -8.26 6.44 11.63
N GLN A 26 -8.62 6.64 10.36
CA GLN A 26 -9.99 6.96 9.94
C GLN A 26 -10.66 5.81 9.19
N LEU A 27 -10.02 5.34 8.12
CA LEU A 27 -10.52 4.23 7.30
C LEU A 27 -9.73 2.94 7.50
N TYR A 28 -8.48 3.07 7.96
CA TYR A 28 -7.55 1.96 8.16
C TYR A 28 -7.05 1.90 9.59
N ASP A 29 -6.88 0.67 10.09
CA ASP A 29 -6.31 0.44 11.41
C ASP A 29 -4.87 0.96 11.46
N PRO A 30 -4.55 1.86 12.41
CA PRO A 30 -3.22 2.44 12.49
C PRO A 30 -2.12 1.40 12.71
N GLU A 31 -2.38 0.28 13.39
CA GLU A 31 -1.37 -0.77 13.60
C GLU A 31 -1.06 -1.52 12.30
N VAL A 32 -2.07 -1.76 11.47
CA VAL A 32 -1.90 -2.41 10.16
C VAL A 32 -1.13 -1.50 9.20
N VAL A 33 -1.42 -0.20 9.19
CA VAL A 33 -0.69 0.78 8.37
C VAL A 33 0.78 0.86 8.79
N ASP A 34 1.06 0.88 10.10
CA ASP A 34 2.42 0.92 10.63
C ASP A 34 3.20 -0.36 10.24
N ALA A 35 2.58 -1.53 10.40
CA ALA A 35 3.17 -2.80 10.00
C ALA A 35 3.47 -2.86 8.49
N LEU A 36 2.57 -2.33 7.65
CA LEU A 36 2.74 -2.26 6.20
C LEU A 36 3.90 -1.33 5.82
N LEU A 37 3.98 -0.14 6.43
CA LEU A 37 5.08 0.79 6.24
C LEU A 37 6.43 0.18 6.64
N ARG A 38 6.51 -0.55 7.76
CA ARG A 38 7.73 -1.28 8.15
C ARG A 38 8.09 -2.37 7.14
N LEU A 39 7.11 -3.09 6.62
CA LEU A 39 7.35 -4.15 5.62
C LEU A 39 7.94 -3.58 4.31
N PHE A 40 7.41 -2.46 3.84
CA PHE A 40 7.87 -1.83 2.60
C PHE A 40 9.17 -1.04 2.80
N ARG A 41 9.34 -0.29 3.90
CA ARG A 41 10.52 0.56 4.15
C ARG A 41 11.70 -0.20 4.75
N GLU A 42 11.47 -1.10 5.71
CA GLU A 42 12.57 -1.82 6.40
C GLU A 42 12.89 -3.15 5.73
N LYS A 43 11.87 -3.91 5.29
CA LYS A 43 12.09 -5.23 4.68
C LYS A 43 12.20 -5.21 3.16
N GLY A 44 12.02 -4.04 2.54
CA GLY A 44 12.10 -3.90 1.07
C GLY A 44 11.13 -4.81 0.33
N TYR A 45 9.99 -5.15 0.93
CA TYR A 45 9.04 -6.09 0.36
C TYR A 45 8.51 -5.54 -0.98
N GLN A 46 8.68 -6.31 -2.05
CA GLN A 46 8.12 -6.00 -3.34
C GLN A 46 6.86 -6.83 -3.53
N LEU A 47 5.75 -6.19 -3.88
CA LEU A 47 4.53 -6.90 -4.22
C LEU A 47 4.84 -7.87 -5.37
N PRO A 48 4.60 -9.18 -5.21
CA PRO A 48 4.71 -10.11 -6.32
C PRO A 48 3.68 -9.70 -7.36
N VAL A 49 4.18 -9.36 -8.55
CA VAL A 49 3.38 -8.98 -9.73
C VAL A 49 2.63 -10.17 -10.30
#